data_AF-A0A1H0M0Z7-F1
#
_entry.id   AF-A0A1H0M0Z7-F1
#
_cell.length_a   1.000
_cell.length_b   1.000
_cell.length_c   1.000
_cell.angle_alpha   90.00
_cell.angle_beta   90.00
_cell.angle_gamma   90.00
#
_symmetry.space_group_name_H-M   'P 1'
#
loop_
_entity.id
_entity.type
_entity.pdbx_description
1 polymer ?
#
loop_
_entity_poly.entity_id
_entity_poly.type
_entity_poly.pdbx_seq_one_letter_code
_entity_poly.pdbx_strand_id
1 'polypeptide(L)'
;MAGKRFAAVAAWNARMREEAADDVRRGSRVGRSSLLAIPATVVVGLLGVGMAQGLLAANFMVVNKPFAIKSDQVQGAGFAALLHDRLADNGGTGASKGMARAGFKSARLDGLCGVVHESIAGVSYTLKITAGEPVNGTPEGTAEINASDLILEAVSVNASNSTFADMYLGKSADDVNMGVTRLDGGTAGNFGLEAGTVNIANLDASAYTIELVGSIGLPGLKLAIEPGTVGC
;
A
#
# COMPACT_ATOMS: atom_id res chain seq x y z
N MET A 1 -7.54 16.82 69.18
CA MET A 1 -7.51 15.46 68.56
C MET A 1 -6.53 15.31 67.38
N ALA A 2 -5.52 16.19 67.20
CA ALA A 2 -4.57 16.09 66.08
C ALA A 2 -3.26 15.35 66.44
N GLY A 3 -2.74 15.48 67.66
CA GLY A 3 -1.42 14.92 68.05
C GLY A 3 -1.33 13.38 68.04
N LYS A 4 -2.43 12.67 68.36
CA LYS A 4 -2.43 11.19 68.39
C LYS A 4 -2.34 10.56 66.99
N ARG A 5 -2.82 11.26 65.95
CA ARG A 5 -2.78 10.77 64.56
C ARG A 5 -1.37 10.87 63.95
N PHE A 6 -0.63 11.94 64.26
CA PHE A 6 0.76 12.07 63.83
C PHE A 6 1.69 11.05 64.51
N ALA A 7 1.48 10.77 65.81
CA ALA A 7 2.24 9.74 66.51
C ALA A 7 2.02 8.33 65.93
N ALA A 8 0.78 8.01 65.53
CA ALA A 8 0.45 6.74 64.89
C ALA A 8 1.09 6.59 63.50
N VAL A 9 1.15 7.66 62.72
CA VAL A 9 1.81 7.67 61.40
C VAL A 9 3.33 7.60 61.53
N ALA A 10 3.91 8.27 62.52
CA ALA A 10 5.35 8.19 62.78
C ALA A 10 5.76 6.78 63.23
N ALA A 11 4.97 6.14 64.10
CA ALA A 11 5.18 4.75 64.49
C ALA A 11 4.96 3.78 63.32
N TRP A 12 4.00 4.06 62.42
CA TRP A 12 3.80 3.33 61.17
C TRP A 12 4.99 3.47 60.21
N ASN A 13 5.57 4.66 60.08
CA ASN A 13 6.74 4.85 59.24
C ASN A 13 7.99 4.20 59.83
N ALA A 14 8.16 4.18 61.15
CA ALA A 14 9.31 3.56 61.80
C ALA A 14 9.32 2.04 61.58
N ARG A 15 8.20 1.37 61.84
CA ARG A 15 8.06 -0.07 61.63
C ARG A 15 8.20 -0.48 60.15
N MET A 16 7.67 0.31 59.20
CA MET A 16 7.85 0.02 57.77
C MET A 16 9.31 0.17 57.32
N ARG A 17 10.08 1.06 57.96
CA ARG A 17 11.52 1.20 57.69
C ARG A 17 12.34 0.07 58.33
N GLU A 18 11.88 -0.47 59.45
CA GLU A 18 12.45 -1.68 60.05
C GLU A 18 12.13 -2.93 59.21
N GLU A 19 10.91 -3.06 58.67
CA GLU A 19 10.53 -4.14 57.73
C GLU A 19 11.26 -4.05 56.39
N ALA A 20 11.53 -2.83 55.88
CA ALA A 20 12.35 -2.64 54.68
C ALA A 20 13.86 -2.84 54.95
N ALA A 21 14.30 -2.70 56.20
CA ALA A 21 15.67 -2.99 56.64
C ALA A 21 15.88 -4.46 56.99
N ASP A 22 14.80 -5.24 57.16
CA ASP A 22 14.85 -6.71 57.22
C ASP A 22 15.10 -7.23 55.79
N ASP A 23 16.36 -7.05 55.37
CA ASP A 23 16.97 -7.69 54.22
C ASP A 23 16.98 -9.20 54.52
N VAL A 24 15.82 -9.86 54.32
CA VAL A 24 15.84 -11.25 53.90
C VAL A 24 16.58 -11.21 52.58
N ARG A 25 17.90 -11.38 52.68
CA ARG A 25 18.81 -11.58 51.56
C ARG A 25 18.34 -12.80 50.80
N ARG A 26 17.32 -12.63 49.96
CA ARG A 26 17.17 -13.41 48.75
C ARG A 26 18.24 -12.90 47.82
N GLY A 27 19.49 -13.16 48.18
CA GLY A 27 20.61 -12.99 47.28
C GLY A 27 20.23 -13.78 46.04
N SER A 28 19.97 -13.07 44.94
CA SER A 28 19.98 -13.74 43.65
C SER A 28 21.36 -14.39 43.61
N ARG A 29 21.40 -15.73 43.67
CA ARG A 29 22.68 -16.43 43.60
C ARG A 29 23.26 -15.98 42.27
N VAL A 30 24.23 -15.09 42.31
CA VAL A 30 24.73 -14.38 41.12
C VAL A 30 25.15 -15.39 40.06
N GLY A 31 25.70 -16.53 40.49
CA GLY A 31 26.05 -17.65 39.62
C GLY A 31 24.88 -18.43 39.00
N ARG A 32 23.70 -18.43 39.62
CA ARG A 32 22.49 -19.12 39.08
C ARG A 32 21.66 -18.18 38.20
N SER A 33 21.70 -16.88 38.50
CA SER A 33 21.05 -15.84 37.69
C SER A 33 21.87 -15.54 36.43
N SER A 34 23.20 -15.55 36.52
CA SER A 34 24.09 -15.42 35.36
C SER A 34 23.97 -16.61 34.39
N LEU A 35 23.70 -17.81 34.91
CA LEU A 35 23.52 -19.02 34.10
C LEU A 35 22.37 -18.89 33.08
N LEU A 36 21.35 -18.08 33.40
CA LEU A 36 20.22 -17.79 32.50
C LEU A 36 20.39 -16.45 31.78
N ALA A 37 20.94 -15.44 32.45
CA ALA A 37 21.10 -14.11 31.88
C ALA A 37 22.12 -14.09 30.73
N ILE A 38 23.24 -14.81 30.84
CA ILE A 38 24.30 -14.83 29.82
C ILE A 38 23.82 -15.47 28.51
N PRO A 39 23.22 -16.67 28.46
CA PRO A 39 22.74 -17.23 27.20
C PRO A 39 21.61 -16.39 26.61
N ALA A 40 20.73 -15.81 27.45
CA ALA A 40 19.68 -14.91 26.96
C ALA A 40 20.25 -13.65 26.30
N THR A 41 21.25 -12.99 26.90
CA THR A 41 21.89 -11.82 26.28
C THR A 41 22.71 -12.19 25.05
N VAL A 42 23.33 -13.38 25.00
CA VAL A 42 23.99 -13.88 23.79
C VAL A 42 22.99 -14.11 22.67
N VAL A 43 21.85 -14.75 22.93
CA VAL A 43 20.80 -14.96 21.93
C VAL A 43 20.24 -13.63 21.42
N VAL A 44 19.95 -12.68 22.32
CA VAL A 44 19.50 -11.33 21.92
C VAL A 44 20.59 -10.59 21.13
N GLY A 45 21.86 -10.73 21.51
CA GLY A 45 22.98 -10.15 20.78
C GLY A 45 23.13 -10.75 19.37
N LEU A 46 22.99 -12.07 19.23
CA LEU A 46 23.01 -12.75 17.94
C LEU A 46 21.83 -12.34 17.06
N LEU A 47 20.63 -12.22 17.64
CA LEU A 47 19.45 -11.69 16.94
C LEU A 47 19.66 -10.24 16.51
N GLY A 48 20.24 -9.40 17.38
CA GLY A 48 20.56 -8.01 17.07
C GLY A 48 21.61 -7.86 15.96
N VAL A 49 22.64 -8.71 15.95
CA VAL A 49 23.64 -8.76 14.86
C VAL A 49 23.00 -9.28 13.57
N GLY A 50 22.14 -10.30 13.65
CA GLY A 50 21.37 -10.80 12.49
C GLY A 50 20.43 -9.74 11.91
N MET A 51 19.83 -8.90 12.74
CA MET A 51 19.06 -7.72 12.31
C MET A 51 19.95 -6.64 11.68
N ALA A 52 21.10 -6.34 12.28
CA ALA A 52 22.05 -5.35 11.76
C ALA A 52 22.67 -5.77 10.41
N GLN A 53 22.82 -7.08 10.18
CA GLN A 53 23.24 -7.65 8.89
C GLN A 53 22.09 -7.74 7.86
N GLY A 54 20.88 -7.29 8.19
CA GLY A 54 19.73 -7.31 7.29
C GLY A 54 19.10 -8.69 7.08
N LEU A 55 19.48 -9.68 7.90
CA LEU A 55 19.07 -11.08 7.78
C LEU A 55 17.63 -11.31 8.27
N LEU A 56 17.13 -10.41 9.11
CA LEU A 56 15.73 -10.34 9.52
C LEU A 56 15.09 -9.08 8.92
N ALA A 57 14.88 -9.11 7.61
CA ALA A 57 13.98 -8.18 6.94
C ALA A 57 12.55 -8.45 7.46
N ALA A 58 12.17 -7.78 8.55
CA ALA A 58 10.76 -7.63 8.89
C ALA A 58 10.11 -7.02 7.65
N ASN A 59 9.26 -7.81 6.99
CA ASN A 59 8.63 -7.51 5.72
C ASN A 59 8.17 -6.05 5.61
N PHE A 60 9.03 -5.18 5.08
CA PHE A 60 8.59 -3.96 4.45
C PHE A 60 7.93 -4.42 3.15
N MET A 61 6.65 -4.73 3.26
CA MET A 61 5.75 -4.97 2.14
C MET A 61 5.64 -3.65 1.37
N VAL A 62 6.68 -3.35 0.61
CA VAL A 62 6.62 -2.38 -0.46
C VAL A 62 6.43 -3.23 -1.69
N VAL A 63 5.18 -3.38 -2.14
CA VAL A 63 4.89 -3.93 -3.46
C VAL A 63 5.49 -2.94 -4.46
N ASN A 64 6.77 -3.14 -4.76
CA ASN A 64 7.54 -2.40 -5.76
C ASN A 64 7.52 -3.15 -7.10
N LYS A 65 6.53 -4.02 -7.27
CA LYS A 65 6.25 -4.77 -8.48
C LYS A 65 5.03 -4.14 -9.13
N PRO A 66 5.11 -3.76 -10.41
CA PRO A 66 3.92 -3.37 -11.12
C PRO A 66 3.00 -4.58 -11.25
N PHE A 67 1.70 -4.36 -11.11
CA PHE A 67 0.67 -5.30 -11.52
C PHE A 67 0.12 -4.91 -12.88
N ALA A 68 -0.21 -5.91 -13.69
CA ALA A 68 -0.78 -5.70 -15.00
C ALA A 68 -2.31 -5.62 -14.87
N ILE A 69 -2.92 -4.63 -15.51
CA ILE A 69 -4.37 -4.48 -15.61
C ILE A 69 -4.73 -4.50 -17.09
N LYS A 70 -5.70 -5.35 -17.44
CA LYS A 70 -6.31 -5.39 -18.76
C LYS A 70 -7.81 -5.19 -18.70
N SER A 71 -8.35 -4.55 -19.74
CA SER A 71 -9.79 -4.35 -19.96
C SER A 71 -10.07 -4.24 -21.46
N ASP A 72 -11.16 -4.83 -21.94
CA ASP A 72 -11.51 -4.84 -23.36
C ASP A 72 -11.93 -3.43 -23.81
N GLN A 73 -12.64 -2.68 -22.96
CA GLN A 73 -12.99 -1.29 -23.22
C GLN A 73 -13.11 -0.49 -21.92
N VAL A 74 -12.61 0.75 -21.94
CA VAL A 74 -12.78 1.73 -20.87
C VAL A 74 -13.41 2.99 -21.44
N GLN A 75 -14.57 3.37 -20.90
CA GLN A 75 -15.29 4.58 -21.23
C GLN A 75 -15.34 5.47 -19.99
N GLY A 76 -14.65 6.59 -20.04
CA GLY A 76 -14.48 7.51 -18.92
C GLY A 76 -15.02 8.90 -19.21
N ALA A 77 -15.45 9.59 -18.14
CA ALA A 77 -15.76 11.01 -18.16
C ALA A 77 -14.99 11.74 -17.04
N GLY A 78 -14.66 13.00 -17.29
CA GLY A 78 -13.84 13.83 -16.41
C GLY A 78 -12.48 13.20 -16.18
N PHE A 79 -11.70 13.02 -17.24
CA PHE A 79 -10.36 12.45 -17.18
C PHE A 79 -9.34 13.52 -16.83
N ALA A 80 -8.41 13.18 -15.95
CA ALA A 80 -7.22 13.98 -15.68
C ALA A 80 -6.00 13.05 -15.58
N ALA A 81 -4.86 13.50 -16.07
CA ALA A 81 -3.59 12.82 -15.91
C ALA A 81 -2.47 13.81 -15.64
N LEU A 82 -1.53 13.43 -14.78
CA LEU A 82 -0.38 14.25 -14.44
C LEU A 82 0.88 13.40 -14.28
N LEU A 83 2.02 14.03 -14.49
CA LEU A 83 3.31 13.44 -14.14
C LEU A 83 3.53 13.59 -12.63
N HIS A 84 3.65 12.46 -11.96
CA HIS A 84 3.87 12.35 -10.52
C HIS A 84 5.21 11.65 -10.25
N ASP A 85 5.82 11.98 -9.12
CA ASP A 85 6.99 11.27 -8.61
C ASP A 85 6.57 10.32 -7.48
N ARG A 86 6.77 9.02 -7.69
CA ARG A 86 6.59 8.02 -6.64
C ARG A 86 7.92 7.73 -5.97
N LEU A 87 7.98 7.92 -4.66
CA LEU A 87 9.08 7.43 -3.85
C LEU A 87 9.04 5.89 -3.83
N ALA A 88 10.02 5.25 -4.47
CA ALA A 88 10.21 3.81 -4.36
C ALA A 88 10.74 3.50 -2.95
N ASP A 89 9.86 3.20 -2.00
CA ASP A 89 10.30 2.97 -0.62
C ASP A 89 11.13 1.68 -0.54
N ASN A 90 12.45 1.83 -0.44
CA ASN A 90 13.41 0.75 -0.25
C ASN A 90 14.17 1.01 1.05
N GLY A 91 13.47 1.06 2.18
CA GLY A 91 14.11 1.26 3.50
C GLY A 91 14.86 2.60 3.62
N GLY A 92 14.30 3.67 3.06
CA GLY A 92 14.79 5.05 3.26
C GLY A 92 15.79 5.60 2.25
N THR A 93 16.14 4.87 1.17
CA THR A 93 17.06 5.36 0.10
C THR A 93 16.43 5.39 -1.29
N GLY A 94 15.10 5.44 -1.36
CA GLY A 94 14.32 5.28 -2.60
C GLY A 94 14.72 6.23 -3.73
N ALA A 95 14.98 5.69 -4.91
CA ALA A 95 15.03 6.46 -6.15
C ALA A 95 13.61 6.88 -6.52
N SER A 96 13.44 8.17 -6.80
CA SER A 96 12.26 8.72 -7.48
C SER A 96 11.99 7.95 -8.78
N LYS A 97 10.76 7.51 -8.99
CA LYS A 97 10.30 6.98 -10.27
C LYS A 97 9.19 7.88 -10.80
N GLY A 98 9.40 8.40 -12.01
CA GLY A 98 8.36 9.10 -12.74
C GLY A 98 7.20 8.15 -13.07
N MET A 99 6.01 8.51 -12.63
CA MET A 99 4.76 7.78 -12.81
C MET A 99 3.72 8.70 -13.46
N ALA A 100 2.85 8.13 -14.29
CA ALA A 100 1.62 8.82 -14.68
C ALA A 100 0.55 8.52 -13.63
N ARG A 101 0.07 9.55 -12.94
CA ARG A 101 -1.14 9.47 -12.11
C ARG A 101 -2.30 9.92 -12.98
N ALA A 102 -3.20 9.01 -13.30
CA ALA A 102 -4.36 9.25 -14.14
C ALA A 102 -5.63 8.92 -13.38
N GLY A 103 -6.71 9.65 -13.61
CA GLY A 103 -7.97 9.38 -12.95
C GLY A 103 -9.20 9.78 -13.75
N PHE A 104 -10.31 9.14 -13.41
CA PHE A 104 -11.60 9.26 -14.07
C PHE A 104 -12.67 9.56 -13.04
N LYS A 105 -13.47 10.60 -13.27
CA LYS A 105 -14.58 10.95 -12.36
C LYS A 105 -15.60 9.83 -12.33
N SER A 106 -15.91 9.32 -13.51
CA SER A 106 -16.71 8.11 -13.71
C SER A 106 -16.09 7.30 -14.83
N ALA A 107 -15.98 6.00 -14.65
CA ALA A 107 -15.50 5.07 -15.65
C ALA A 107 -16.44 3.86 -15.73
N ARG A 108 -16.68 3.41 -16.96
CA ARG A 108 -17.30 2.14 -17.29
C ARG A 108 -16.25 1.27 -17.92
N LEU A 109 -16.05 0.09 -17.36
CA LEU A 109 -15.10 -0.88 -17.86
C LEU A 109 -15.85 -2.11 -18.33
N ASP A 110 -15.44 -2.59 -19.47
CA ASP A 110 -15.89 -3.82 -20.10
C ASP A 110 -14.80 -4.87 -19.87
N GLY A 111 -15.07 -5.74 -18.90
CA GLY A 111 -14.10 -6.71 -18.42
C GLY A 111 -12.93 -6.10 -17.64
N LEU A 112 -12.45 -6.87 -16.67
CA LEU A 112 -11.28 -6.55 -15.86
C LEU A 112 -10.48 -7.81 -15.63
N CYS A 113 -9.18 -7.74 -15.89
CA CYS A 113 -8.21 -8.70 -15.39
C CYS A 113 -7.02 -7.97 -14.80
N GLY A 114 -6.78 -8.18 -13.50
CA GLY A 114 -5.60 -7.73 -12.79
C GLY A 114 -4.75 -8.92 -12.39
N VAL A 115 -3.45 -8.89 -12.69
CA VAL A 115 -2.49 -9.90 -12.21
C VAL A 115 -1.27 -9.26 -11.58
N VAL A 116 -0.88 -9.79 -10.42
CA VAL A 116 0.38 -9.46 -9.76
C VAL A 116 1.16 -10.73 -9.49
N HIS A 117 2.46 -10.69 -9.78
CA HIS A 117 3.38 -11.81 -9.63
C HIS A 117 4.23 -11.59 -8.39
N GLU A 118 4.15 -12.52 -7.45
CA GLU A 118 4.89 -12.48 -6.20
C GLU A 118 5.71 -13.75 -6.02
N SER A 119 6.84 -13.64 -5.33
CA SER A 119 7.64 -14.81 -4.95
C SER A 119 7.68 -14.94 -3.44
N ILE A 120 7.18 -16.06 -2.92
CA ILE A 120 7.14 -16.36 -1.49
C ILE A 120 8.04 -17.56 -1.25
N ALA A 121 9.10 -17.35 -0.46
CA ALA A 121 10.09 -18.38 -0.13
C ALA A 121 10.70 -19.09 -1.37
N GLY A 122 10.92 -18.35 -2.46
CA GLY A 122 11.50 -18.88 -3.70
C GLY A 122 10.51 -19.61 -4.62
N VAL A 123 9.22 -19.66 -4.25
CA VAL A 123 8.14 -20.18 -5.08
C VAL A 123 7.34 -19.02 -5.67
N SER A 124 7.07 -19.07 -6.96
CA SER A 124 6.27 -18.04 -7.65
C SER A 124 4.78 -18.29 -7.47
N TYR A 125 4.04 -17.22 -7.20
CA TYR A 125 2.59 -17.18 -7.13
C TYR A 125 2.06 -15.98 -7.91
N THR A 126 0.85 -16.11 -8.42
CA THR A 126 0.11 -15.04 -9.06
C THR A 126 -1.17 -14.78 -8.29
N LEU A 127 -1.39 -13.53 -7.86
CA LEU A 127 -2.70 -13.10 -7.42
C LEU A 127 -3.44 -12.54 -8.64
N LYS A 128 -4.55 -13.18 -8.98
CA LYS A 128 -5.39 -12.85 -10.14
C LYS A 128 -6.76 -12.37 -9.69
N ILE A 129 -7.16 -11.22 -10.21
CA ILE A 129 -8.47 -10.61 -10.01
C ILE A 129 -9.14 -10.53 -11.37
N THR A 130 -10.34 -11.07 -11.52
CA THR A 130 -11.15 -10.84 -12.71
C THR A 130 -12.57 -10.42 -12.36
N ALA A 131 -13.17 -9.59 -13.18
CA ALA A 131 -14.56 -9.18 -13.07
C ALA A 131 -15.09 -8.80 -14.46
N GLY A 132 -16.41 -8.82 -14.64
CA GLY A 132 -17.05 -8.31 -15.86
C GLY A 132 -16.64 -8.97 -17.18
N GLU A 133 -15.87 -10.06 -17.12
CA GLU A 133 -15.34 -10.92 -18.21
C GLU A 133 -15.98 -10.66 -19.60
N PRO A 134 -15.29 -10.33 -20.71
CA PRO A 134 -14.03 -10.89 -21.23
C PRO A 134 -12.86 -9.87 -21.27
N VAL A 135 -11.65 -10.33 -21.63
CA VAL A 135 -10.39 -9.60 -21.34
C VAL A 135 -9.37 -9.61 -22.49
N ASN A 136 -9.64 -10.39 -23.53
CA ASN A 136 -8.85 -10.36 -24.76
C ASN A 136 -9.80 -10.76 -25.92
N GLY A 137 -11.00 -10.16 -25.94
CA GLY A 137 -12.07 -10.39 -26.91
C GLY A 137 -12.73 -9.06 -27.29
N THR A 138 -13.80 -9.10 -28.07
CA THR A 138 -14.68 -7.92 -28.20
C THR A 138 -15.42 -7.72 -26.87
N PRO A 139 -15.83 -6.49 -26.51
CA PRO A 139 -16.63 -6.22 -25.31
C PRO A 139 -18.04 -6.84 -25.35
N GLU A 140 -18.32 -7.75 -26.29
CA GLU A 140 -19.59 -8.46 -26.39
C GLU A 140 -19.68 -9.52 -25.30
N GLY A 141 -20.77 -9.47 -24.53
CA GLY A 141 -21.01 -10.42 -23.43
C GLY A 141 -20.34 -10.05 -22.11
N THR A 142 -19.68 -8.87 -22.02
CA THR A 142 -19.21 -8.30 -20.76
C THR A 142 -20.38 -7.94 -19.85
N ALA A 143 -20.14 -8.01 -18.54
CA ALA A 143 -20.96 -7.30 -17.58
C ALA A 143 -20.26 -5.98 -17.24
N GLU A 144 -20.96 -4.86 -17.42
CA GLU A 144 -20.42 -3.52 -17.22
C GLU A 144 -19.96 -3.31 -15.77
N ILE A 145 -18.67 -2.95 -15.61
CA ILE A 145 -18.06 -2.54 -14.34
C ILE A 145 -18.17 -1.02 -14.23
N ASN A 146 -18.93 -0.54 -13.27
CA ASN A 146 -19.07 0.89 -13.02
C ASN A 146 -18.13 1.31 -11.89
N ALA A 147 -17.26 2.28 -12.15
CA ALA A 147 -16.33 2.87 -11.19
C ALA A 147 -16.54 4.39 -11.10
N SER A 148 -16.34 4.93 -9.89
CA SER A 148 -16.42 6.37 -9.61
C SER A 148 -15.19 6.80 -8.84
N ASP A 149 -14.66 7.97 -9.18
CA ASP A 149 -13.42 8.51 -8.62
C ASP A 149 -12.28 7.46 -8.62
N LEU A 150 -12.03 6.91 -9.81
CA LEU A 150 -11.00 5.90 -10.05
C LEU A 150 -9.69 6.62 -10.39
N ILE A 151 -8.65 6.39 -9.59
CA ILE A 151 -7.30 6.91 -9.81
C ILE A 151 -6.34 5.74 -9.97
N LEU A 152 -5.42 5.83 -10.91
CA LEU A 152 -4.39 4.84 -11.16
C LEU A 152 -3.02 5.49 -11.30
N GLU A 153 -2.00 4.83 -10.78
CA GLU A 153 -0.60 5.21 -10.97
C GLU A 153 0.07 4.14 -11.82
N ALA A 154 0.46 4.51 -13.04
CA ALA A 154 1.04 3.60 -14.01
C ALA A 154 2.36 4.13 -14.59
N VAL A 155 3.28 3.20 -14.89
CA VAL A 155 4.49 3.50 -15.67
C VAL A 155 4.22 3.45 -17.17
N SER A 156 3.23 2.67 -17.58
CA SER A 156 2.83 2.53 -18.97
C SER A 156 1.35 2.21 -19.06
N VAL A 157 0.72 2.77 -20.09
CA VAL A 157 -0.66 2.47 -20.50
C VAL A 157 -0.63 2.32 -22.02
N ASN A 158 -1.03 1.15 -22.50
CA ASN A 158 -1.14 0.84 -23.91
C ASN A 158 -2.61 0.60 -24.24
N ALA A 159 -2.98 0.92 -25.48
CA ALA A 159 -4.32 0.73 -26.00
C ALA A 159 -4.25 0.46 -27.50
N SER A 160 -5.18 -0.34 -28.04
CA SER A 160 -5.27 -0.55 -29.49
C SER A 160 -5.85 0.67 -30.20
N ASN A 161 -6.79 1.35 -29.55
CA ASN A 161 -7.41 2.58 -30.04
C ASN A 161 -7.81 3.45 -28.85
N SER A 162 -7.70 4.77 -29.00
CA SER A 162 -8.17 5.71 -27.98
C SER A 162 -8.73 6.97 -28.62
N THR A 163 -9.85 7.46 -28.08
CA THR A 163 -10.46 8.72 -28.49
C THR A 163 -10.68 9.60 -27.27
N PHE A 164 -10.31 10.88 -27.40
CA PHE A 164 -10.45 11.89 -26.37
C PHE A 164 -11.28 13.03 -26.94
N ALA A 165 -12.23 13.53 -26.15
CA ALA A 165 -12.98 14.75 -26.47
C ALA A 165 -12.75 15.79 -25.38
N ASP A 166 -12.81 17.07 -25.76
CA ASP A 166 -12.58 18.23 -24.88
C ASP A 166 -11.25 18.13 -24.13
N MET A 167 -10.19 17.79 -24.88
CA MET A 167 -8.86 17.52 -24.34
C MET A 167 -8.02 18.80 -24.23
N TYR A 168 -7.45 19.03 -23.05
CA TYR A 168 -6.49 20.09 -22.77
C TYR A 168 -5.16 19.47 -22.38
N LEU A 169 -4.12 19.69 -23.20
CA LEU A 169 -2.75 19.24 -22.91
C LEU A 169 -1.89 20.41 -22.45
N GLY A 170 -0.97 20.14 -21.53
CA GLY A 170 0.00 21.13 -21.07
C GLY A 170 -0.56 22.07 -20.00
N LYS A 171 -1.62 21.66 -19.29
CA LYS A 171 -1.99 22.30 -18.04
C LYS A 171 -0.92 22.04 -16.99
N SER A 172 -0.83 22.93 -16.01
CA SER A 172 0.00 22.67 -14.84
C SER A 172 -0.58 21.49 -14.05
N ALA A 173 0.25 20.55 -13.63
CA ALA A 173 -0.18 19.33 -12.94
C ALA A 173 -0.93 19.62 -11.62
N ASP A 174 -0.69 20.75 -10.96
CA ASP A 174 -1.41 21.18 -9.75
C ASP A 174 -2.79 21.80 -10.02
N ASP A 175 -3.14 22.01 -11.30
CA ASP A 175 -4.39 22.60 -11.79
C ASP A 175 -5.16 21.65 -12.74
N VAL A 176 -4.87 20.34 -12.69
CA VAL A 176 -5.69 19.36 -13.42
C VAL A 176 -6.89 18.88 -12.59
N ASN A 177 -8.03 18.72 -13.25
CA ASN A 177 -9.33 18.43 -12.66
C ASN A 177 -9.98 17.24 -13.37
N MET A 178 -10.34 16.27 -12.56
CA MET A 178 -11.19 15.14 -12.87
C MET A 178 -12.66 15.57 -12.76
N GLY A 179 -13.17 16.21 -13.82
CA GLY A 179 -14.47 16.88 -13.79
C GLY A 179 -14.42 18.14 -12.90
N VAL A 180 -15.17 18.15 -11.80
CA VAL A 180 -15.14 19.26 -10.81
C VAL A 180 -14.18 19.00 -9.65
N THR A 181 -13.57 17.82 -9.59
CA THR A 181 -12.66 17.41 -8.52
C THR A 181 -11.22 17.57 -8.99
N ARG A 182 -10.35 18.22 -8.21
CA ARG A 182 -8.92 18.31 -8.52
C ARG A 182 -8.26 16.94 -8.42
N LEU A 183 -7.43 16.55 -9.38
CA LEU A 183 -6.52 15.42 -9.22
C LEU A 183 -5.31 15.86 -8.41
N ASP A 184 -5.04 15.16 -7.32
CA ASP A 184 -3.98 15.48 -6.37
C ASP A 184 -2.62 14.89 -6.78
N GLY A 185 -1.56 15.30 -6.07
CA GLY A 185 -0.20 14.82 -6.34
C GLY A 185 0.54 15.54 -7.48
N GLY A 186 -0.07 16.57 -8.06
CA GLY A 186 0.56 17.41 -9.08
C GLY A 186 1.51 18.46 -8.52
N THR A 187 2.66 18.63 -9.18
CA THR A 187 3.61 19.71 -8.89
C THR A 187 3.41 20.87 -9.85
N ALA A 188 3.37 22.10 -9.35
CA ALA A 188 3.25 23.29 -10.19
C ALA A 188 4.32 23.34 -11.29
N GLY A 189 3.89 23.60 -12.53
CA GLY A 189 4.74 23.64 -13.72
C GLY A 189 5.00 22.29 -14.38
N ASN A 190 4.68 21.16 -13.73
CA ASN A 190 4.75 19.85 -14.37
C ASN A 190 3.62 19.65 -15.36
N PHE A 191 3.82 18.70 -16.28
CA PHE A 191 2.83 18.38 -17.31
C PHE A 191 1.57 17.77 -16.70
N GLY A 192 0.44 18.35 -17.06
CA GLY A 192 -0.91 17.88 -16.80
C GLY A 192 -1.75 17.86 -18.08
N LEU A 193 -2.73 16.96 -18.08
CA LEU A 193 -3.68 16.74 -19.14
C LEU A 193 -5.08 16.55 -18.55
N GLU A 194 -6.08 17.13 -19.18
CA GLU A 194 -7.51 16.91 -18.87
C GLU A 194 -8.26 16.53 -20.14
N ALA A 195 -9.33 15.75 -20.01
CA ALA A 195 -10.27 15.51 -21.10
C ALA A 195 -11.71 15.33 -20.55
N GLY A 196 -12.70 15.82 -21.30
CA GLY A 196 -14.10 15.68 -20.93
C GLY A 196 -14.56 14.23 -20.99
N THR A 197 -14.30 13.55 -22.11
CA THR A 197 -14.62 12.12 -22.30
C THR A 197 -13.46 11.37 -22.92
N VAL A 198 -13.30 10.12 -22.53
CA VAL A 198 -12.20 9.25 -22.98
C VAL A 198 -12.76 7.86 -23.28
N ASN A 199 -12.48 7.33 -24.46
CA ASN A 199 -12.77 5.94 -24.78
C ASN A 199 -11.47 5.24 -25.17
N ILE A 200 -11.20 4.10 -24.54
CA ILE A 200 -9.98 3.32 -24.73
C ILE A 200 -10.41 1.89 -25.04
N ALA A 201 -9.90 1.33 -26.13
CA ALA A 201 -10.11 -0.06 -26.51
C ALA A 201 -8.84 -0.88 -26.25
N ASN A 202 -9.00 -2.09 -25.71
CA ASN A 202 -7.95 -3.02 -25.32
C ASN A 202 -6.87 -2.36 -24.45
N LEU A 203 -7.28 -1.91 -23.27
CA LEU A 203 -6.37 -1.31 -22.30
C LEU A 203 -5.41 -2.38 -21.77
N ASP A 204 -4.11 -2.09 -21.79
CA ASP A 204 -3.07 -2.84 -21.08
C ASP A 204 -2.19 -1.85 -20.30
N ALA A 205 -2.35 -1.83 -18.98
CA ALA A 205 -1.68 -0.90 -18.08
C ALA A 205 -0.76 -1.63 -17.09
N SER A 206 0.43 -1.09 -16.89
CA SER A 206 1.37 -1.51 -15.86
C SER A 206 1.31 -0.52 -14.70
N ALA A 207 0.53 -0.88 -13.67
CA ALA A 207 0.20 -0.01 -12.55
C ALA A 207 0.88 -0.44 -11.25
N TYR A 208 1.05 0.51 -10.33
CA TYR A 208 1.57 0.29 -8.97
C TYR A 208 0.52 0.58 -7.90
N THR A 209 -0.43 1.46 -8.22
CA THR A 209 -1.51 1.83 -7.32
C THR A 209 -2.78 1.94 -8.14
N ILE A 210 -3.87 1.37 -7.63
CA ILE A 210 -5.23 1.79 -7.97
C ILE A 210 -5.84 2.33 -6.68
N GLU A 211 -6.33 3.56 -6.74
CA GLU A 211 -7.07 4.21 -5.67
C GLU A 211 -8.53 4.38 -6.10
N LEU A 212 -9.42 3.92 -5.23
CA LEU A 212 -10.87 3.99 -5.40
C LEU A 212 -11.41 4.86 -4.28
N VAL A 213 -11.57 6.16 -4.56
CA VAL A 213 -12.11 7.11 -3.58
C VAL A 213 -13.63 6.96 -3.48
N GLY A 214 -14.27 6.59 -4.59
CA GLY A 214 -15.69 6.29 -4.68
C GLY A 214 -16.01 4.80 -4.53
N SER A 215 -16.91 4.31 -5.37
CA SER A 215 -17.30 2.90 -5.44
C SER A 215 -16.94 2.26 -6.79
N ILE A 216 -16.66 0.96 -6.76
CA ILE A 216 -16.55 0.10 -7.95
C ILE A 216 -17.51 -1.09 -7.83
N GLY A 217 -18.31 -1.31 -8.87
CA GLY A 217 -19.16 -2.49 -9.01
C GLY A 217 -18.45 -3.55 -9.83
N LEU A 218 -18.07 -4.67 -9.21
CA LEU A 218 -17.33 -5.77 -9.86
C LEU A 218 -18.27 -6.99 -10.08
N PRO A 219 -19.11 -7.00 -11.11
CA PRO A 219 -19.94 -8.16 -11.44
C PRO A 219 -19.07 -9.39 -11.72
N GLY A 220 -19.46 -10.53 -11.15
CA GLY A 220 -18.73 -11.79 -11.38
C GLY A 220 -17.30 -11.79 -10.84
N LEU A 221 -17.00 -10.99 -9.80
CA LEU A 221 -15.68 -10.93 -9.19
C LEU A 221 -15.13 -12.33 -8.84
N LYS A 222 -13.96 -12.66 -9.39
CA LYS A 222 -13.17 -13.83 -9.06
C LYS A 222 -11.81 -13.37 -8.54
N LEU A 223 -11.43 -13.89 -7.38
CA LEU A 223 -10.13 -13.66 -6.77
C LEU A 223 -9.46 -15.02 -6.58
N ALA A 224 -8.28 -15.20 -7.18
CA ALA A 224 -7.56 -16.47 -7.15
C ALA A 224 -6.08 -16.25 -6.85
N ILE A 225 -5.50 -17.21 -6.13
CA ILE A 225 -4.05 -17.34 -6.00
C ILE A 225 -3.65 -18.57 -6.82
N GLU A 226 -2.88 -18.33 -7.86
CA GLU A 226 -2.44 -19.37 -8.80
C GLU A 226 -0.94 -19.64 -8.64
N PRO A 227 -0.51 -20.92 -8.66
CA PRO A 227 0.91 -21.24 -8.62
C PRO A 227 1.59 -20.83 -9.93
N GLY A 228 2.80 -20.27 -9.84
CA GLY A 228 3.59 -19.84 -11.00
C GLY A 228 3.29 -18.42 -11.45
N THR A 229 3.60 -18.15 -12.72
CA THR A 229 3.43 -16.85 -13.39
C THR A 229 2.27 -16.96 -14.38
N VAL A 230 1.11 -16.43 -14.02
CA VAL A 230 -0.12 -16.54 -14.82
C VAL A 230 -0.54 -15.17 -15.36
N GLY A 231 -0.84 -15.13 -16.65
CA GLY A 231 -1.31 -13.92 -17.31
C GLY A 231 -2.83 -13.69 -17.23
N CYS A 232 -3.18 -12.48 -17.67
CA CYS A 232 -4.39 -12.22 -18.42
C CYS A 232 -4.14 -12.67 -19.88
#